data_AF-Q2L3U1-F1
#
_entry.id   AF-Q2L3U1-F1
#
_cell.length_a   1.000
_cell.length_b   1.000
_cell.length_c   1.000
_cell.angle_alpha   90.00
_cell.angle_beta   90.00
_cell.angle_gamma   90.00
#
_symmetry.space_group_name_H-M   'P 1'
#
loop_
_entity.id
_entity.type
_entity.pdbx_description
1 polymer ?
#
loop_
_entity_poly.entity_id
_entity_poly.type
_entity_poly.pdbx_seq_one_letter_code
_entity_poly.pdbx_strand_id
1 'polypeptide(L)'
;MWHTEPGQFYGLRAEMSIWASPNLETSQESGASLQIYCQDGGHYNLIQVGFHISPSLYHNRDIRFFTYWTKDLKSKGCYNSQCTGYVPASGAKLVPGQAIAPPSVYGIQDHYMRISINKVQHSS
;
A
#
# COMPACT_ATOMS: atom_id res chain seq x y z
N MET A 1 -15.46 21.79 -6.27
CA MET A 1 -14.78 20.56 -6.72
C MET A 1 -13.40 20.97 -7.18
N TRP A 2 -12.34 20.49 -6.54
CA TRP A 2 -10.97 20.89 -6.88
C TRP A 2 -10.54 20.13 -8.14
N HIS A 3 -10.24 20.84 -9.23
CA HIS A 3 -9.74 20.23 -10.46
C HIS A 3 -8.23 20.49 -10.52
N THR A 4 -7.45 19.43 -10.72
CA THR A 4 -6.02 19.52 -11.04
C THR A 4 -5.84 19.83 -12.52
N GLU A 5 -4.82 20.62 -12.87
CA GLU A 5 -4.45 20.82 -14.28
C GLU A 5 -4.12 19.47 -14.95
N PRO A 6 -4.57 19.24 -16.20
CA PRO A 6 -4.20 18.05 -16.96
C PRO A 6 -2.67 17.83 -16.97
N GLY A 7 -2.21 16.66 -16.54
CA GLY A 7 -0.79 16.30 -16.50
C GLY A 7 -0.06 16.60 -15.18
N GLN A 8 -0.69 17.26 -14.20
CA GLN A 8 -0.09 17.49 -12.89
C GLN A 8 -0.68 16.57 -11.81
N PHE A 9 0.06 15.51 -11.47
CA PHE A 9 -0.23 14.66 -10.32
C PHE A 9 0.64 15.05 -9.12
N TYR A 10 -0.02 15.46 -8.03
CA TYR A 10 0.65 15.88 -6.80
C TYR A 10 0.74 14.76 -5.76
N GLY A 11 -0.17 13.80 -5.83
CA GLY A 11 -0.28 12.73 -4.86
C GLY A 11 -1.71 12.23 -4.71
N LEU A 12 -1.86 11.23 -3.86
CA LEU A 12 -3.13 10.65 -3.45
C LEU A 12 -3.15 10.50 -1.93
N ARG A 13 -4.28 10.83 -1.32
CA ARG A 13 -4.55 10.52 0.07
C ARG A 13 -5.86 9.75 0.16
N ALA A 14 -5.87 8.68 0.94
CA ALA A 14 -7.10 7.98 1.28
C ALA A 14 -7.10 7.54 2.73
N GLU A 15 -8.31 7.28 3.23
CA GLU A 15 -8.57 6.66 4.51
C GLU A 15 -9.35 5.38 4.25
N MET A 16 -8.94 4.28 4.87
CA MET A 16 -9.57 2.97 4.69
C MET A 16 -9.72 2.26 6.02
N SER A 17 -10.87 1.63 6.24
CA SER A 17 -11.15 0.79 7.40
C SER A 17 -10.30 -0.49 7.34
N ILE A 18 -9.77 -0.93 8.47
CA ILE A 18 -8.81 -2.02 8.57
C ILE A 18 -9.53 -3.27 9.10
N TRP A 19 -9.69 -4.30 8.27
CA TRP A 19 -10.44 -5.50 8.63
C TRP A 19 -9.54 -6.72 8.75
N ALA A 20 -9.78 -7.54 9.78
CA ALA A 20 -9.15 -8.85 9.92
C ALA A 20 -9.84 -9.89 9.03
N SER A 21 -9.08 -10.90 8.61
CA SER A 21 -9.58 -12.07 7.89
C SER A 21 -8.93 -13.32 8.48
N PRO A 22 -9.48 -13.87 9.59
CA PRO A 22 -8.82 -14.91 10.38
C PRO A 22 -8.75 -16.27 9.67
N ASN A 23 -9.60 -16.52 8.67
CA ASN A 23 -9.76 -17.82 8.02
C ASN A 23 -8.97 -17.96 6.71
N LEU A 24 -7.96 -17.12 6.48
CA LEU A 24 -7.11 -17.21 5.29
C LEU A 24 -6.25 -18.48 5.32
N GLU A 25 -6.28 -19.22 4.22
CA GLU A 25 -5.32 -20.31 3.94
C GLU A 25 -3.93 -19.75 3.59
N THR A 26 -2.91 -20.61 3.64
CA THR A 26 -1.52 -20.18 3.41
C THR A 26 -1.29 -19.53 2.05
N SER A 27 -2.01 -19.96 1.01
CA SER A 27 -1.91 -19.47 -0.37
C SER A 27 -2.80 -18.26 -0.66
N GLN A 28 -3.59 -17.80 0.31
CA GLN A 28 -4.54 -16.70 0.12
C GLN A 28 -4.00 -15.38 0.68
N GLU A 29 -4.54 -14.27 0.16
CA GLU A 29 -4.27 -12.92 0.65
C GLU A 29 -5.58 -12.13 0.70
N SER A 30 -5.72 -11.25 1.68
CA SER A 30 -6.83 -10.29 1.76
C SER A 30 -6.33 -8.95 2.25
N GLY A 31 -6.88 -7.85 1.75
CA GLY A 31 -6.45 -6.51 2.13
C GLY A 31 -7.13 -5.42 1.33
N ALA A 32 -6.73 -4.18 1.61
CA ALA A 32 -7.12 -3.01 0.84
C ALA A 32 -5.88 -2.14 0.60
N SER A 33 -5.83 -1.49 -0.57
CA SER A 33 -4.66 -0.71 -0.97
C SER A 33 -4.99 0.39 -1.95
N LEU A 34 -4.12 1.39 -1.98
CA LEU A 34 -4.04 2.38 -3.05
C LEU A 34 -2.98 1.96 -4.05
N GLN A 35 -3.27 2.16 -5.33
CA GLN A 35 -2.37 1.87 -6.43
C GLN A 35 -2.19 3.11 -7.30
N ILE A 36 -0.95 3.43 -7.61
CA ILE A 36 -0.58 4.42 -8.63
C ILE A 36 0.20 3.66 -9.68
N TYR A 37 -0.32 3.65 -10.91
CA TYR A 37 0.36 3.02 -12.02
C TYR A 37 0.47 3.98 -13.21
N CYS A 38 1.49 3.75 -14.02
CA CYS A 38 1.66 4.42 -15.30
C CYS A 38 1.98 3.36 -16.34
N GLN A 39 1.28 3.41 -17.47
CA GLN A 39 1.52 2.55 -18.61
C GLN A 39 1.70 3.40 -19.85
N ASP A 40 2.82 3.20 -20.54
CA ASP A 40 3.12 3.85 -21.82
C ASP A 40 3.76 2.83 -22.76
N GLY A 41 3.04 2.48 -23.82
CA GLY A 41 3.41 1.36 -24.70
C GLY A 41 3.67 0.06 -23.92
N GLY A 42 4.90 -0.45 -24.02
CA GLY A 42 5.35 -1.66 -23.31
C GLY A 42 5.89 -1.41 -21.89
N HIS A 43 5.95 -0.16 -21.44
CA HIS A 43 6.42 0.21 -20.10
C HIS A 43 5.26 0.24 -19.11
N TYR A 44 5.48 -0.31 -17.92
CA TYR A 44 4.49 -0.36 -16.86
C TYR A 44 5.18 -0.14 -15.53
N ASN A 45 4.74 0.81 -14.73
CA ASN A 45 5.21 0.99 -13.37
C ASN A 45 4.01 0.99 -12.44
N LEU A 46 4.15 0.37 -11.27
CA LEU A 46 3.13 0.34 -10.24
C LEU A 46 3.77 0.54 -8.87
N ILE A 47 3.13 1.38 -8.07
CA ILE A 47 3.34 1.48 -6.63
C ILE A 47 2.01 1.20 -5.96
N GLN A 48 2.02 0.31 -4.98
CA GLN A 48 0.87 -0.09 -4.19
C GLN A 48 1.20 0.06 -2.71
N VAL A 49 0.28 0.62 -1.94
CA VAL A 49 0.44 0.84 -0.49
C VAL A 49 -0.90 0.59 0.20
N GLY A 50 -0.90 -0.18 1.28
CA GLY A 50 -2.13 -0.57 1.95
C GLY A 50 -1.91 -1.39 3.21
N PHE A 51 -2.94 -2.13 3.59
CA PHE A 51 -2.81 -3.24 4.52
C PHE A 51 -3.18 -4.55 3.82
N HIS A 52 -2.58 -5.64 4.26
CA HIS A 52 -2.98 -6.98 3.86
C HIS A 52 -2.70 -7.99 4.96
N ILE A 53 -3.26 -9.19 4.79
CA ILE A 53 -2.98 -10.38 5.57
C ILE A 53 -2.50 -11.39 4.55
N SER A 54 -1.21 -11.71 4.62
CA SER A 54 -0.54 -12.57 3.64
C SER A 54 0.26 -13.66 4.37
N PRO A 55 -0.36 -14.81 4.68
CA PRO A 55 0.30 -15.87 5.42
C PRO A 55 1.49 -16.48 4.68
N SER A 56 1.48 -16.49 3.34
CA SER A 56 2.63 -16.90 2.54
C SER A 56 3.84 -15.99 2.74
N LEU A 57 3.62 -14.68 2.95
CA LEU A 57 4.68 -13.69 3.07
C LEU A 57 5.23 -13.55 4.49
N TYR A 58 4.38 -13.66 5.52
CA TYR A 58 4.76 -13.40 6.92
C TYR A 58 4.71 -14.61 7.85
N HIS A 59 4.21 -15.76 7.37
CA HIS A 59 4.04 -16.98 8.17
C HIS A 59 3.13 -16.81 9.40
N ASN A 60 2.24 -15.81 9.36
CA ASN A 60 1.19 -15.55 10.35
C ASN A 60 -0.03 -14.88 9.67
N ARG A 61 -1.07 -14.58 10.44
CA ARG A 61 -2.30 -13.93 9.95
C ARG A 61 -2.48 -12.51 10.48
N ASP A 62 -1.38 -11.85 10.85
CA ASP A 62 -1.44 -10.47 11.31
C ASP A 62 -1.81 -9.56 10.14
N ILE A 63 -2.55 -8.50 10.44
CA ILE A 63 -2.74 -7.40 9.50
C ILE A 63 -1.43 -6.65 9.42
N ARG A 64 -0.92 -6.45 8.20
CA ARG A 64 0.39 -5.85 7.96
C ARG A 64 0.25 -4.65 7.05
N PHE A 65 0.84 -3.53 7.46
CA PHE A 65 1.10 -2.44 6.53
C PHE A 65 2.03 -2.95 5.46
N PHE A 66 1.71 -2.75 4.19
CA PHE A 66 2.56 -3.20 3.10
C PHE A 66 2.75 -2.13 2.05
N THR A 67 3.90 -2.26 1.39
CA THR A 67 4.20 -1.56 0.16
C THR A 67 4.57 -2.61 -0.88
N TYR A 68 4.17 -2.40 -2.12
CA TYR A 68 4.58 -3.21 -3.24
C TYR A 68 4.92 -2.29 -4.41
N TRP A 69 5.99 -2.59 -5.14
CA TRP A 69 6.29 -1.87 -6.36
C TRP A 69 6.83 -2.80 -7.44
N THR A 70 6.58 -2.45 -8.69
CA THR A 70 7.21 -3.09 -9.85
C THR A 70 7.49 -2.06 -10.94
N LYS A 71 8.53 -2.35 -11.74
CA LYS A 71 8.97 -1.54 -12.88
C LYS A 71 8.51 -2.07 -14.24
N ASP A 72 7.85 -3.23 -14.24
CA ASP A 72 7.31 -3.87 -15.43
C ASP A 72 6.28 -4.97 -15.02
N LEU A 73 5.67 -5.62 -16.02
CA LEU A 73 4.72 -6.72 -15.83
C LEU A 73 5.36 -8.12 -15.81
N LYS A 74 6.66 -8.23 -16.04
CA LYS A 74 7.37 -9.51 -16.28
C LYS A 74 8.19 -9.96 -15.07
N SER A 75 8.77 -9.00 -14.37
CA SER A 75 9.62 -9.17 -13.20
C SER A 75 8.76 -9.41 -11.97
N LYS A 76 9.28 -10.19 -11.03
CA LYS A 76 8.70 -10.26 -9.68
C LYS A 76 8.85 -8.88 -9.05
N GLY A 77 7.74 -8.27 -8.64
CA GLY A 77 7.79 -7.01 -7.90
C GLY A 77 8.31 -7.20 -6.48
N CYS A 78 8.38 -6.09 -5.77
CA CYS A 78 9.10 -5.97 -4.51
C CYS A 78 8.15 -5.60 -3.38
N TYR A 79 7.97 -6.53 -2.43
CA TYR A 79 7.24 -6.27 -1.21
C TYR A 79 8.12 -5.60 -0.15
N ASN A 80 7.54 -4.64 0.57
CA ASN A 80 8.13 -3.98 1.73
C ASN A 80 9.55 -3.48 1.43
N SER A 81 10.46 -3.64 2.39
CA SER A 81 11.88 -3.33 2.26
C SER A 81 12.72 -4.51 1.75
N GLN A 82 12.11 -5.50 1.09
CA GLN A 82 12.87 -6.66 0.55
C GLN A 82 13.75 -6.28 -0.64
N CYS A 83 13.48 -5.13 -1.28
CA CYS A 83 14.29 -4.56 -2.34
C CYS A 83 14.71 -3.14 -1.97
N THR A 84 15.88 -2.71 -2.45
CA THR A 84 16.33 -1.32 -2.36
C THR A 84 15.44 -0.41 -3.22
N GLY A 85 15.05 0.76 -2.69
CA GLY A 85 14.35 1.79 -3.48
C GLY A 85 13.11 2.40 -2.81
N TYR A 86 12.59 1.79 -1.74
CA TYR A 86 11.54 2.41 -0.93
C TYR A 86 12.14 3.33 0.14
N VAL A 87 11.68 4.57 0.18
CA VAL A 87 12.04 5.56 1.21
C VAL A 87 10.75 6.04 1.88
N PRO A 88 10.54 5.80 3.18
CA PRO A 88 9.40 6.35 3.90
C PRO A 88 9.43 7.89 3.84
N ALA A 89 8.26 8.51 3.69
CA ALA A 89 8.16 9.95 3.84
C ALA A 89 8.57 10.38 5.27
N SER A 90 9.15 11.58 5.40
CA SER A 90 9.47 12.13 6.73
C SER A 90 8.21 12.18 7.61
N GLY A 91 8.30 11.64 8.83
CA GLY A 91 7.17 11.55 9.75
C GLY A 91 6.18 10.40 9.48
N ALA A 92 6.49 9.47 8.57
CA ALA A 92 5.70 8.26 8.38
C ALA A 92 5.61 7.45 9.70
N LYS A 93 4.39 7.18 10.15
CA LYS A 93 4.12 6.45 11.41
C LYS A 93 4.20 4.93 11.27
N LEU A 94 4.15 4.43 10.03
CA LEU A 94 4.15 3.01 9.72
C LEU A 94 5.38 2.68 8.88
N VAL A 95 6.01 1.56 9.22
CA VAL A 95 7.13 0.98 8.46
C VAL A 95 6.62 -0.20 7.63
N PRO A 96 7.01 -0.37 6.37
CA PRO A 96 6.57 -1.50 5.56
C PRO A 96 6.81 -2.86 6.27
N GLY A 97 5.79 -3.71 6.30
CA GLY A 97 5.79 -4.99 7.01
C GLY A 97 5.39 -4.91 8.49
N GLN A 98 5.17 -3.72 9.04
CA GLN A 98 4.73 -3.54 10.42
C GLN A 98 3.32 -4.13 10.64
N ALA A 99 3.15 -4.87 11.75
CA ALA A 99 1.84 -5.35 12.18
C ALA A 99 0.95 -4.19 12.64
N ILE A 100 -0.33 -4.24 12.30
CA ILE A 100 -1.34 -3.24 12.65
C ILE A 100 -2.41 -3.89 13.53
N ALA A 101 -2.76 -3.22 14.62
CA ALA A 101 -3.85 -3.60 15.51
C ALA A 101 -4.41 -2.37 16.24
N PRO A 102 -5.65 -2.45 16.77
CA PRO A 102 -6.65 -3.49 16.54
C PRO A 102 -7.36 -3.36 15.17
N PRO A 103 -7.98 -4.45 14.66
CA PRO A 103 -8.86 -4.37 13.49
C PRO A 103 -10.22 -3.76 13.83
N SER A 104 -10.94 -3.27 12.81
CA SER A 104 -12.36 -2.95 12.88
C SER A 104 -13.19 -4.15 13.33
N VAL A 105 -14.26 -3.86 14.07
CA VAL A 105 -15.26 -4.81 14.55
C VAL A 105 -16.63 -4.37 14.06
N TYR A 106 -17.27 -5.22 13.26
CA TYR A 106 -18.53 -4.91 12.59
C TYR A 106 -19.63 -4.51 13.58
N GLY A 107 -20.25 -3.36 13.34
CA GLY A 107 -21.32 -2.82 14.19
C GLY A 107 -20.86 -2.29 15.55
N ILE A 108 -19.55 -2.31 15.86
CA ILE A 108 -19.02 -1.86 17.15
C ILE A 108 -18.07 -0.67 16.97
N GLN A 109 -16.96 -0.88 16.26
CA GLN A 109 -15.91 0.13 16.13
C GLN A 109 -15.12 -0.07 14.86
N ASP A 110 -14.97 1.00 14.08
CA ASP A 110 -14.07 1.01 12.95
C ASP A 110 -12.71 1.58 13.33
N HIS A 111 -11.66 0.90 12.88
CA HIS A 111 -10.29 1.39 12.91
C HIS A 111 -9.86 1.72 11.48
N TYR A 112 -9.18 2.86 11.32
CA TYR A 112 -8.83 3.38 10.00
C TYR A 112 -7.33 3.58 9.88
N MET A 113 -6.80 3.35 8.68
CA MET A 113 -5.48 3.84 8.28
C MET A 113 -5.64 4.96 7.26
N ARG A 114 -4.86 6.02 7.44
CA ARG A 114 -4.75 7.12 6.49
C ARG A 114 -3.41 7.04 5.78
N ILE A 115 -3.45 6.90 4.46
CA ILE A 115 -2.27 6.76 3.60
C ILE A 115 -2.17 8.03 2.75
N SER A 116 -0.96 8.55 2.59
CA SER A 116 -0.65 9.61 1.63
C SER A 116 0.55 9.19 0.80
N ILE A 117 0.40 9.24 -0.51
CA ILE A 117 1.48 9.07 -1.48
C ILE A 117 1.65 10.41 -2.17
N ASN A 118 2.84 11.01 -2.11
CA ASN A 118 3.10 12.33 -2.67
C ASN A 118 4.16 12.21 -3.76
N LYS A 119 4.00 12.98 -4.83
CA LYS A 119 5.10 13.21 -5.77
C LYS A 119 6.15 14.06 -5.05
N VAL A 120 7.41 13.64 -5.08
CA VAL A 120 8.50 14.48 -4.57
C VAL A 120 8.60 15.71 -5.48
N GLN A 121 8.45 16.90 -4.89
CA GLN A 121 8.73 18.14 -5.63
C GLN A 121 10.24 18.25 -5.80
N HIS A 122 10.71 18.09 -7.04
CA HIS A 122 12.03 18.60 -7.39
C HIS A 122 11.89 20.11 -7.58
N SER A 123 12.52 20.89 -6.70
CA SER A 123 12.83 22.28 -6.97
C SER A 123 13.80 22.29 -8.17
N SER A 124 13.30 22.67 -9.34
CA SER A 124 14.13 23.09 -10.48
C SER A 124 14.88 24.36 -10.12
#